data_AF-A0A2V8BHL1-F1
#
_entry.id   AF-A0A2V8BHL1-F1
#
_cell.length_a   1.000
_cell.length_b   1.000
_cell.length_c   1.000
_cell.angle_alpha   90.00
_cell.angle_beta   90.00
_cell.angle_gamma   90.00
#
_symmetry.space_group_name_H-M   'P 1'
#
loop_
_entity.id
_entity.type
_entity.pdbx_description
1 polymer ?
#
loop_
_entity_poly.entity_id
_entity_poly.type
_entity_poly.pdbx_seq_one_letter_code
_entity_poly.pdbx_strand_id
1 'polypeptide(L)'
;MPYGEVRMAATGVRMTQRDAFWWALLGVIVLAIFAHVFLPRYEWREVRDPGAISIIMFDKWTGRVQRAIYDDKAGLSVMSVYTPF
;
A
#
# COMPACT_ATOMS: atom_id res chain seq x y z
N MET A 1 -1.19 45.91 47.58
CA MET A 1 -1.29 44.77 46.64
C MET A 1 -1.48 45.34 45.25
N PRO A 2 -0.53 45.23 44.31
CA PRO A 2 -0.80 45.58 42.93
C PRO A 2 -1.21 44.31 42.17
N TYR A 3 -2.42 44.36 41.62
CA TYR A 3 -2.93 43.45 40.60
C TYR A 3 -2.22 43.82 39.29
N GLY A 4 -1.35 42.96 38.78
CA GLY A 4 -0.48 43.28 37.64
C GLY A 4 -0.27 42.09 36.72
N GLU A 5 -1.06 42.09 35.64
CA GLU A 5 -0.87 41.38 34.36
C GLU A 5 -0.31 39.95 34.42
N VAL A 6 -1.23 38.98 34.46
CA VAL A 6 -0.94 37.65 33.91
C VAL A 6 -0.85 37.81 32.40
N ARG A 7 0.36 38.08 31.89
CA ARG A 7 0.67 37.99 30.47
C ARG A 7 0.48 36.54 30.06
N MET A 8 -0.70 36.24 29.53
CA MET A 8 -0.94 35.04 28.75
C MET A 8 0.05 35.08 27.58
N ALA A 9 1.19 34.41 27.75
CA ALA A 9 2.10 34.12 26.66
C ALA A 9 1.33 33.19 25.72
N ALA A 10 0.61 33.78 24.77
CA ALA A 10 0.15 33.07 23.60
C ALA A 10 1.40 32.43 23.00
N THR A 11 1.53 31.12 23.16
CA THR A 11 2.57 30.29 22.58
C THR A 11 2.34 30.25 21.08
N GLY A 12 2.61 31.38 20.42
CA GLY A 12 2.75 31.46 18.99
C GLY A 12 4.04 30.76 18.60
N VAL A 13 4.04 29.43 18.62
CA VAL A 13 5.10 28.63 18.02
C VAL A 13 5.02 28.89 16.53
N ARG A 14 5.84 29.83 16.05
CA ARG A 14 5.98 30.07 14.62
C ARG A 14 6.61 28.82 14.03
N MET A 15 5.83 28.08 13.25
CA MET A 15 6.31 26.91 12.52
C MET A 15 7.45 27.36 11.61
N THR A 16 8.64 26.80 11.80
CA THR A 16 9.77 27.12 10.92
C THR A 16 9.58 26.41 9.58
N GLN A 17 10.23 26.90 8.52
CA GLN A 17 10.20 26.23 7.21
C GLN A 17 10.68 24.77 7.30
N ARG A 18 11.60 24.49 8.22
CA ARG A 18 12.09 23.13 8.50
C ARG A 18 11.00 22.26 9.12
N ASP A 19 10.22 22.80 10.04
CA ASP A 19 9.10 22.07 10.66
C ASP A 19 8.02 21.79 9.62
N ALA A 20 7.68 22.79 8.79
CA ALA A 20 6.71 22.62 7.70
C ALA A 20 7.15 21.52 6.71
N PHE A 21 8.45 21.45 6.39
CA PHE A 21 9.00 20.38 5.54
C PHE A 21 8.81 18.99 6.17
N TRP A 22 9.14 18.84 7.46
CA TRP A 22 8.97 17.55 8.15
C TRP A 22 7.51 17.11 8.22
N TRP A 23 6.58 18.04 8.46
CA TRP A 23 5.15 17.77 8.43
C TRP A 23 4.66 17.37 7.03
N ALA A 24 5.14 18.04 5.98
CA ALA A 24 4.82 17.67 4.61
C ALA A 24 5.33 16.27 4.26
N LEU A 25 6.57 15.94 4.63
CA LEU A 25 7.15 14.61 4.43
C LEU A 25 6.35 13.53 5.15
N LEU A 26 5.98 13.77 6.42
CA LEU A 26 5.10 12.89 7.18
C LEU A 26 3.76 12.68 6.48
N GLY A 27 3.15 13.76 5.97
CA GLY A 27 1.92 13.68 5.19
C GLY A 27 2.06 12.78 3.95
N VAL A 28 3.14 12.93 3.20
CA VAL A 28 3.42 12.09 2.02
C VAL A 28 3.61 10.61 2.40
N ILE A 29 4.34 10.33 3.48
CA ILE A 29 4.55 8.95 3.96
C ILE A 29 3.22 8.32 4.36
N VAL A 30 2.39 9.04 5.11
CA VAL A 30 1.07 8.55 5.53
C VAL A 30 0.20 8.26 4.31
N LEU A 31 0.13 9.18 3.34
CA LEU A 31 -0.61 8.95 2.09
C LEU A 31 -0.09 7.74 1.31
N ALA A 32 1.23 7.54 1.25
CA ALA A 32 1.81 6.37 0.59
C ALA A 32 1.42 5.06 1.28
N ILE A 33 1.39 5.03 2.61
CA ILE A 33 0.91 3.86 3.38
C ILE A 33 -0.57 3.60 3.10
N PHE A 34 -1.42 4.64 3.14
CA PHE A 34 -2.84 4.50 2.80
C PHE A 34 -3.02 3.97 1.37
N ALA A 35 -2.31 4.53 0.39
CA ALA A 35 -2.35 4.03 -0.98
C ALA A 35 -1.92 2.56 -1.06
N HIS A 36 -0.88 2.15 -0.33
CA HIS A 36 -0.42 0.77 -0.32
C HIS A 36 -1.45 -0.22 0.24
N VAL A 37 -2.16 0.17 1.30
CA VAL A 37 -3.18 -0.68 1.94
C VAL A 37 -4.47 -0.73 1.11
N PHE A 38 -4.93 0.40 0.57
CA PHE A 38 -6.23 0.49 -0.11
C PHE A 38 -6.19 0.24 -1.61
N LEU A 39 -5.02 0.31 -2.25
CA LEU A 39 -4.83 0.00 -3.66
C LEU A 39 -3.90 -1.22 -3.83
N PRO A 40 -4.23 -2.40 -3.25
CA PRO A 40 -3.41 -3.59 -3.41
C PRO A 40 -3.34 -3.95 -4.89
N ARG A 41 -2.15 -3.82 -5.48
CA ARG A 41 -1.93 -4.04 -6.91
C ARG A 41 -2.19 -5.49 -7.31
N TYR A 42 -1.73 -6.44 -6.50
CA TYR A 42 -1.85 -7.86 -6.79
C TYR A 42 -2.82 -8.54 -5.83
N GLU A 43 -3.67 -9.40 -6.38
CA GLU A 43 -4.45 -10.37 -5.63
C GLU A 43 -4.04 -11.76 -6.10
N TRP A 44 -3.79 -12.67 -5.15
CA TRP A 44 -3.56 -14.07 -5.46
C TRP A 44 -4.72 -14.92 -4.97
N ARG A 45 -5.05 -15.96 -5.73
CA ARG A 45 -6.02 -16.98 -5.37
C ARG A 45 -5.41 -18.35 -5.59
N GLU A 46 -5.66 -19.24 -4.64
CA GLU A 46 -5.33 -20.65 -4.76
C GLU A 46 -6.59 -21.41 -5.15
N VAL A 47 -6.50 -22.23 -6.18
CA VAL A 47 -7.51 -23.21 -6.54
C VAL A 47 -6.88 -24.58 -6.37
N ARG A 48 -7.49 -25.41 -5.53
CA ARG A 48 -7.03 -26.77 -5.23
C ARG A 48 -7.93 -27.75 -5.97
N ASP A 49 -7.36 -28.41 -6.97
CA ASP A 49 -8.00 -29.48 -7.71
C ASP A 49 -7.40 -30.83 -7.24
N PRO A 50 -8.10 -31.96 -7.42
CA PRO A 50 -7.52 -33.27 -7.14
C PRO A 50 -6.27 -33.50 -7.99
N GLY A 51 -5.12 -33.52 -7.33
CA GLY A 51 -3.80 -33.74 -7.93
C GLY A 51 -3.13 -32.52 -8.56
N ALA A 52 -3.67 -31.32 -8.35
CA ALA A 52 -3.03 -30.08 -8.80
C ALA A 52 -3.36 -28.87 -7.92
N ILE A 53 -2.40 -27.95 -7.78
CA ILE A 53 -2.60 -26.64 -7.16
C ILE A 53 -2.41 -25.57 -8.23
N SER A 54 -3.43 -24.74 -8.45
CA SER A 54 -3.34 -23.58 -9.33
C SER A 54 -3.21 -22.29 -8.52
N ILE A 55 -2.14 -21.54 -8.77
CA ILE A 55 -1.95 -20.17 -8.26
C ILE A 55 -2.34 -19.19 -9.36
N ILE A 56 -3.34 -18.36 -9.09
CA ILE A 56 -3.83 -17.32 -10.00
C ILE A 56 -3.43 -15.97 -9.41
N MET A 57 -2.68 -15.17 -10.16
CA MET A 57 -2.28 -13.82 -9.78
C MET A 57 -2.97 -12.79 -10.69
N PHE A 58 -3.68 -11.86 -10.07
CA PHE A 58 -4.44 -10.80 -10.73
C PHE A 58 -3.82 -9.43 -10.41
N ASP A 59 -3.33 -8.72 -11.43
CA ASP A 59 -2.93 -7.32 -11.31
C ASP A 59 -4.16 -6.42 -11.48
N LYS A 60 -4.69 -5.88 -10.39
CA LYS A 60 -5.89 -5.02 -10.36
C LYS A 60 -5.71 -3.72 -11.13
N TRP A 61 -4.47 -3.26 -11.30
CA TRP A 61 -4.19 -1.97 -11.92
C TRP A 61 -4.16 -2.08 -13.44
N THR A 62 -3.66 -3.21 -13.96
CA THR A 62 -3.52 -3.45 -15.40
C THR A 62 -4.53 -4.44 -15.95
N GLY A 63 -5.30 -5.10 -15.08
CA GLY A 63 -6.20 -6.20 -15.43
C GLY A 63 -5.49 -7.47 -15.91
N ARG A 64 -4.15 -7.53 -15.80
CA ARG A 64 -3.35 -8.68 -16.24
C ARG A 64 -3.57 -9.87 -15.33
N VAL A 65 -3.65 -11.06 -15.94
CA VAL A 65 -3.84 -12.32 -15.21
C VAL A 65 -2.71 -13.28 -15.54
N GLN A 66 -2.11 -13.87 -14.52
CA GLN A 66 -1.14 -14.94 -14.66
C GLN A 66 -1.61 -16.17 -13.89
N ARG A 67 -1.41 -17.36 -14.46
CA ARG A 67 -1.73 -18.63 -13.82
C ARG A 67 -0.52 -19.55 -13.83
N ALA A 68 -0.20 -20.13 -12.68
CA ALA A 68 0.76 -21.22 -12.55
C ALA A 68 0.02 -22.45 -12.01
N ILE A 69 0.26 -23.61 -12.62
CA ILE A 69 -0.31 -24.89 -12.19
C ILE A 69 0.85 -25.78 -11.71
N TYR A 70 0.69 -26.34 -10.51
CA TYR A 70 1.58 -27.30 -9.90
C TYR A 70 0.88 -28.65 -9.89
N ASP A 71 1.38 -29.60 -10.69
CA ASP A 71 0.93 -30.99 -10.70
C ASP A 71 1.62 -31.79 -9.57
N ASP A 72 1.02 -32.90 -9.13
CA ASP A 72 1.53 -33.83 -8.10
C ASP A 72 2.94 -34.36 -8.39
N LYS A 73 3.36 -34.30 -9.66
CA LYS A 73 4.70 -34.70 -10.12
C LYS A 73 5.75 -33.57 -10.01
N ALA A 74 5.45 -32.50 -9.27
CA ALA A 74 6.23 -31.26 -9.23
C ALA A 74 6.38 -30.58 -10.61
N GLY A 75 5.48 -30.88 -11.54
CA GLY A 75 5.44 -30.23 -12.85
C GLY A 75 4.91 -28.81 -12.72
N LEU A 76 5.76 -27.83 -13.05
CA LEU A 76 5.35 -26.42 -13.12
C LEU A 76 4.91 -26.08 -14.55
N SER A 77 3.63 -25.77 -14.72
CA SER A 77 3.12 -25.17 -15.94
C SER A 77 2.80 -23.70 -15.68
N VAL A 78 3.72 -22.81 -16.08
CA VAL A 78 3.45 -21.37 -16.08
C VAL A 78 2.72 -21.03 -17.38
N MET A 79 1.48 -20.59 -17.25
CA MET A 79 0.72 -20.13 -18.41
C MET A 79 1.09 -18.70 -18.77
N SER A 80 0.96 -18.37 -20.04
CA SER A 80 1.22 -17.02 -20.55
C SER A 80 0.36 -15.98 -19.80
N VAL A 81 0.92 -14.78 -19.64
CA VAL A 81 0.21 -13.65 -19.04
C VAL A 81 -0.90 -13.23 -19.98
N TYR A 82 -2.14 -13.29 -19.51
CA TYR A 82 -3.27 -12.70 -20.21
C TYR A 82 -3.25 -11.19 -20.00
N THR A 83 -3.08 -10.45 -21.09
CA THR A 83 -3.17 -8.98 -21.13
C THR A 83 -4.54 -8.59 -21.68
N PRO A 84 -5.32 -7.74 -20.98
CA PRO A 84 -6.47 -7.11 -21.60
C PRO A 84 -5.95 -6.05 -22.58
N PHE A 85 -6.21 -6.27 -23.87
CA PHE A 85 -6.03 -5.37 -25.04
C PHE A 85 -4.85 -4.38 -24.99
#